data_AF-A0A3B6HXG7-F1
#
_entry.id   AF-A0A3B6HXG7-F1
#
_cell.length_a   1.000
_cell.length_b   1.000
_cell.length_c   1.000
_cell.angle_alpha   90.00
_cell.angle_beta   90.00
_cell.angle_gamma   90.00
#
_symmetry.space_group_name_H-M   'P 1'
#
loop_
_entity.id
_entity.type
_entity.pdbx_description
1 polymer ?
#
loop_
_entity_poly.entity_id
_entity_poly.type
_entity_poly.pdbx_seq_one_letter_code
_entity_poly.pdbx_strand_id
1 'polypeptide(L)'
;MRRHYAELLRRAASLPSLSLVASLHAAALRRGAVLVPSLIHAYSACGDPASARSVFDGLPAQEQTLSARTALASAMSAHGRCREVFGLFRGWEGEMDDKAVTVVLAACARAGMISEGREVFARVRRPALQHYTCMVEMLGRAGEVEEAEGLLARMEARPDRIICTVLLAACRVHGRVDVAERVARLMSEYGIV
;
A
#
# COMPACT_ATOMS: atom_id res chain seq x y z
N MET A 1 -8.68 4.24 28.03
CA MET A 1 -9.38 5.29 27.25
C MET A 1 -9.11 5.21 25.75
N ARG A 2 -7.86 5.29 25.26
CA ARG A 2 -7.55 5.23 23.80
C ARG A 2 -8.13 4.01 23.06
N ARG A 3 -7.98 2.79 23.59
CA ARG A 3 -8.54 1.57 22.98
C ARG A 3 -10.06 1.62 22.78
N HIS A 4 -10.79 2.25 23.71
CA HIS A 4 -12.25 2.40 23.60
C HIS A 4 -12.63 3.33 22.44
N TYR A 5 -11.95 4.47 22.29
CA TYR A 5 -12.16 5.37 21.16
C TYR A 5 -11.77 4.75 19.82
N ALA A 6 -10.71 3.94 19.78
CA ALA A 6 -10.30 3.20 18.58
C ALA A 6 -11.44 2.31 18.07
N GLU A 7 -12.09 1.59 19.00
CA GLU A 7 -13.18 0.67 18.67
C GLU A 7 -14.45 1.42 18.25
N LEU A 8 -14.80 2.52 18.93
CA LEU A 8 -15.91 3.37 18.50
C LEU A 8 -15.70 3.92 17.09
N LEU A 9 -14.50 4.39 16.76
CA LEU A 9 -14.15 4.87 15.42
C LEU A 9 -14.20 3.74 14.39
N ARG A 10 -13.76 2.52 14.73
CA ARG A 10 -13.85 1.37 13.84
C ARG A 10 -15.30 0.99 13.54
N ARG A 11 -16.17 0.98 14.55
CA ARG A 11 -17.61 0.75 14.37
C ARG A 11 -18.24 1.87 13.54
N ALA A 12 -17.87 3.12 13.79
CA ALA A 12 -18.33 4.24 12.98
C ALA A 12 -17.86 4.13 11.51
N ALA A 13 -16.65 3.63 11.25
CA ALA A 13 -16.14 3.41 9.90
C ALA A 13 -16.95 2.37 9.10
N SER A 14 -17.60 1.41 9.78
CA SER A 14 -18.53 0.47 9.15
C SER A 14 -19.93 1.04 8.87
N LEU A 15 -20.20 2.26 9.33
CA LEU A 15 -21.46 2.97 9.09
C LEU A 15 -21.16 4.12 8.11
N PRO A 16 -21.94 4.33 7.05
CA PRO A 16 -21.73 5.45 6.13
C PRO A 16 -22.22 6.78 6.75
N SER A 17 -21.66 7.18 7.90
CA SER A 17 -22.10 8.33 8.70
C SER A 17 -20.94 9.25 9.08
N LEU A 18 -20.69 10.26 8.24
CA LEU A 18 -19.68 11.29 8.51
C LEU A 18 -19.98 12.10 9.78
N SER A 19 -21.25 12.34 10.08
CA SER A 19 -21.66 13.08 11.28
C SER A 19 -21.27 12.36 12.57
N LEU A 20 -21.36 11.02 12.60
CA LEU A 20 -20.89 10.22 13.73
C LEU A 20 -19.37 10.29 13.87
N VAL A 21 -18.63 10.14 12.77
CA VAL A 21 -17.16 10.25 12.76
C VAL A 21 -16.72 11.63 13.26
N ALA A 22 -17.34 12.72 12.79
CA ALA A 22 -17.06 14.08 13.22
C ALA A 22 -17.35 14.30 14.71
N SER A 23 -18.46 13.76 15.21
CA SER A 23 -18.83 13.84 16.63
C SER A 23 -17.83 13.10 17.51
N LEU A 24 -17.40 11.90 17.10
CA LEU A 24 -16.37 11.12 17.79
C LEU A 24 -15.00 11.80 17.74
N HIS A 25 -14.66 12.43 16.61
CA HIS A 25 -13.44 13.22 16.45
C HIS A 25 -13.40 14.38 17.47
N ALA A 26 -14.46 15.20 17.52
CA ALA A 26 -14.57 16.30 18.48
C ALA A 26 -14.52 15.81 19.94
N ALA A 27 -15.14 14.67 20.26
CA ALA A 27 -15.07 14.05 21.57
C ALA A 27 -13.65 13.53 21.93
N ALA A 28 -12.93 12.98 20.95
CA ALA A 28 -11.55 12.50 21.13
C ALA A 28 -10.58 13.65 21.39
N LEU A 29 -10.72 14.78 20.67
CA LEU A 29 -9.92 16.00 20.87
C LEU A 29 -10.09 16.55 22.30
N ARG A 30 -11.33 16.73 22.76
CA ARG A 30 -11.63 17.22 24.13
C ARG A 30 -11.07 16.34 25.24
N ARG A 31 -10.80 15.07 24.96
CA ARG A 31 -10.29 14.09 25.93
C ARG A 31 -8.81 13.71 25.74
N GLY A 32 -8.10 14.37 24.82
CA GLY A 32 -6.69 14.05 24.51
C GLY A 32 -6.48 12.60 24.03
N ALA A 33 -7.51 11.99 23.42
CA ALA A 33 -7.54 10.58 23.02
C ALA A 33 -7.41 10.40 21.50
N VAL A 34 -6.75 11.34 20.82
CA VAL A 34 -6.62 11.36 19.35
C VAL A 34 -5.88 10.12 18.87
N LEU A 35 -6.54 9.37 17.99
CA LEU A 35 -5.98 8.21 17.30
C LEU A 35 -5.99 8.50 15.81
N VAL A 36 -4.95 9.22 15.36
CA VAL A 36 -4.84 9.72 13.99
C VAL A 36 -5.09 8.62 12.96
N PRO A 37 -4.45 7.43 13.01
CA PRO A 37 -4.71 6.39 12.02
C PRO A 37 -6.16 5.92 11.99
N SER A 38 -6.82 5.84 13.15
CA SER A 38 -8.24 5.46 13.26
C SER A 38 -9.17 6.53 12.68
N LEU A 39 -8.86 7.81 12.91
CA LEU A 39 -9.62 8.92 12.36
C LEU A 39 -9.49 9.00 10.84
N ILE A 40 -8.26 8.92 10.32
CA ILE A 40 -7.97 8.86 8.87
C ILE A 40 -8.77 7.72 8.23
N HIS A 41 -8.71 6.52 8.82
CA HIS A 41 -9.45 5.38 8.33
C HIS A 41 -10.97 5.60 8.36
N ALA A 42 -11.51 6.12 9.46
CA ALA A 42 -12.95 6.34 9.61
C ALA A 42 -13.51 7.36 8.61
N TYR A 43 -12.84 8.49 8.41
CA TYR A 43 -13.22 9.47 7.39
C TYR A 43 -13.13 8.88 5.98
N SER A 44 -12.03 8.19 5.68
CA SER A 44 -11.84 7.53 4.39
C SER A 44 -12.91 6.48 4.12
N ALA A 45 -13.27 5.66 5.11
CA ALA A 45 -14.29 4.61 4.97
C ALA A 45 -15.69 5.19 4.74
N CYS A 46 -15.96 6.39 5.27
CA CYS A 46 -17.19 7.13 5.01
C CYS A 46 -17.18 7.93 3.70
N GLY A 47 -16.18 7.73 2.83
CA GLY A 47 -16.11 8.39 1.53
C GLY A 47 -15.55 9.81 1.55
N ASP A 48 -14.89 10.23 2.63
CA ASP A 48 -14.32 11.57 2.77
C ASP A 48 -12.79 11.55 2.95
N PRO A 49 -12.03 11.30 1.86
CA PRO A 49 -10.57 11.34 1.89
C PRO A 49 -10.02 12.76 2.14
N ALA A 50 -10.81 13.82 1.90
CA ALA A 50 -10.38 15.19 2.16
C ALA A 50 -10.31 15.49 3.66
N SER A 51 -11.31 15.07 4.43
CA SER A 51 -11.25 15.15 5.89
C SER A 51 -10.18 14.23 6.46
N ALA A 52 -9.98 13.03 5.89
CA ALA A 52 -8.88 12.15 6.27
C ALA A 52 -7.51 12.84 6.09
N ARG A 53 -7.31 13.55 4.98
CA ARG A 53 -6.11 14.36 4.72
C ARG A 53 -5.98 15.52 5.70
N SER A 54 -7.08 16.23 5.99
CA SER A 54 -7.10 17.36 6.93
C SER A 54 -6.71 16.95 8.35
N VAL A 55 -7.12 15.76 8.80
CA VAL A 55 -6.71 15.18 10.09
C VAL A 55 -5.19 15.00 10.14
N PHE A 56 -4.57 14.56 9.04
CA PHE A 56 -3.13 14.38 8.97
C PHE A 56 -2.37 15.72 8.88
N ASP A 57 -2.82 16.63 8.02
CA ASP A 57 -2.17 17.93 7.81
C ASP A 57 -2.26 18.84 9.06
N GLY A 58 -3.30 18.65 9.88
CA GLY A 58 -3.45 19.34 11.16
C GLY A 58 -2.49 18.87 12.25
N LEU A 59 -1.69 17.83 12.01
CA LEU A 59 -0.71 17.34 12.98
C LEU A 59 0.55 18.20 12.99
N PRO A 60 1.11 18.46 14.19
CA PRO A 60 2.48 18.93 14.29
C PRO A 60 3.45 18.01 13.54
N ALA A 61 4.51 18.56 12.95
CA ALA A 61 5.46 17.80 12.14
C ALA A 61 6.03 16.58 12.89
N GLN A 62 6.32 16.72 14.19
CA GLN A 62 6.80 15.65 15.05
C GLN A 62 5.78 14.52 15.30
N GLU A 63 4.49 14.77 15.07
CA GLU A 63 3.41 13.79 15.24
C GLU A 63 2.99 13.13 13.91
N GLN A 64 3.53 13.58 12.77
CA GLN A 64 3.36 12.93 11.45
C GLN A 64 4.21 11.66 11.33
N THR A 65 4.00 10.74 12.26
CA THR A 65 4.67 9.44 12.38
C THR A 65 4.46 8.58 11.12
N LEU A 66 5.33 7.57 10.96
CA LEU A 66 5.20 6.56 9.91
C LEU A 66 3.79 5.96 9.85
N SER A 67 3.23 5.63 11.02
CA SER A 67 1.88 5.04 11.13
C SER A 67 0.79 5.97 10.58
N ALA A 68 0.87 7.27 10.86
CA ALA A 68 -0.07 8.26 10.34
C ALA A 68 0.07 8.43 8.82
N ARG A 69 1.30 8.50 8.30
CA ARG A 69 1.58 8.58 6.86
C ARG A 69 1.07 7.34 6.12
N THR A 70 1.35 6.15 6.63
CA THR A 70 0.90 4.87 6.06
C THR A 70 -0.63 4.76 6.07
N ALA A 71 -1.29 5.24 7.14
CA ALA A 71 -2.75 5.28 7.19
C ALA A 71 -3.33 6.22 6.13
N LEU A 72 -2.76 7.42 5.98
CA LEU A 72 -3.20 8.36 4.95
C LEU A 72 -2.94 7.79 3.55
N ALA A 73 -1.76 7.25 3.29
CA ALA A 73 -1.43 6.61 2.02
C ALA A 73 -2.39 5.48 1.64
N SER A 74 -2.80 4.67 2.62
CA SER A 74 -3.80 3.61 2.43
C SER A 74 -5.17 4.20 2.06
N ALA A 75 -5.61 5.24 2.78
CA ALA A 75 -6.86 5.95 2.50
C ALA A 75 -6.86 6.55 1.08
N MET A 76 -5.78 7.24 0.70
CA MET A 76 -5.64 7.86 -0.62
C MET A 76 -5.63 6.82 -1.74
N SER A 77 -4.93 5.70 -1.53
CA SER A 77 -4.92 4.58 -2.48
C SER A 77 -6.31 3.97 -2.70
N ALA A 78 -7.08 3.80 -1.63
CA ALA A 78 -8.44 3.25 -1.70
C ALA A 78 -9.40 4.14 -2.52
N HIS A 79 -9.12 5.44 -2.57
CA HIS A 79 -9.88 6.43 -3.34
C HIS A 79 -9.27 6.76 -4.70
N GLY A 80 -8.37 5.91 -5.22
CA GLY A 80 -7.76 6.10 -6.54
C GLY A 80 -6.71 7.21 -6.63
N ARG A 81 -6.39 7.88 -5.51
CA ARG A 81 -5.41 8.98 -5.44
C ARG A 81 -3.98 8.46 -5.30
N CYS A 82 -3.64 7.42 -6.07
CA CYS A 82 -2.38 6.68 -5.93
C CYS A 82 -1.13 7.53 -6.23
N ARG A 83 -1.22 8.53 -7.13
CA ARG A 83 -0.10 9.44 -7.45
C ARG A 83 0.33 10.31 -6.27
N GLU A 84 -0.58 10.62 -5.35
CA GLU A 84 -0.28 11.45 -4.19
C GLU A 84 0.46 10.68 -3.09
N VAL A 85 0.36 9.34 -3.09
CA VAL A 85 0.91 8.47 -2.05
C VAL A 85 2.43 8.62 -1.95
N PHE A 86 3.14 8.63 -3.08
CA PHE A 86 4.59 8.79 -3.09
C PHE A 86 5.02 10.12 -2.46
N GLY A 87 4.25 11.19 -2.70
CA GLY A 87 4.49 12.51 -2.11
C GLY A 87 4.46 12.52 -0.58
N LEU A 88 3.68 11.64 0.06
CA LEU A 88 3.62 11.53 1.52
C LEU A 88 4.91 10.99 2.15
N PHE A 89 5.72 10.27 1.36
CA PHE A 89 6.99 9.68 1.82
C PHE A 89 8.21 10.40 1.24
N ARG A 90 8.02 11.38 0.36
CA ARG A 90 9.11 12.25 -0.11
C ARG A 90 9.71 12.99 1.09
N GLY A 91 11.04 12.90 1.23
CA GLY A 91 11.77 13.47 2.38
C GLY A 91 11.58 12.72 3.70
N TRP A 92 11.00 11.52 3.71
CA TRP A 92 11.03 10.66 4.90
C TRP A 92 12.44 10.07 5.09
N GLU A 93 13.10 10.51 6.16
CA GLU A 93 14.45 10.07 6.54
C GLU A 93 14.46 8.79 7.39
N GLY A 94 13.31 8.42 7.98
CA GLY A 94 13.18 7.20 8.77
C GLY A 94 13.14 5.93 7.92
N GLU A 95 13.33 4.77 8.57
CA GLU A 95 13.11 3.47 7.93
C GLU A 95 11.59 3.25 7.74
N MET A 96 11.20 2.76 6.57
CA MET A 96 9.82 2.33 6.30
C MET A 96 9.67 0.88 6.71
N ASP A 97 8.58 0.56 7.41
CA ASP A 97 8.22 -0.83 7.69
C ASP A 97 7.61 -1.51 6.45
N ASP A 98 7.49 -2.84 6.49
CA ASP A 98 6.97 -3.63 5.38
C ASP A 98 5.59 -3.15 4.90
N LYS A 99 4.76 -2.68 5.83
CA LYS A 99 3.41 -2.18 5.53
C LYS A 99 3.48 -0.88 4.74
N ALA A 100 4.28 0.09 5.18
CA ALA A 100 4.48 1.35 4.49
C ALA A 100 5.03 1.12 3.07
N VAL A 101 6.04 0.27 2.93
CA VAL A 101 6.63 -0.09 1.63
C VAL A 101 5.58 -0.71 0.72
N THR A 102 4.81 -1.68 1.22
CA THR A 102 3.75 -2.34 0.43
C THR A 102 2.70 -1.34 -0.06
N VAL A 103 2.25 -0.42 0.80
CA VAL A 103 1.26 0.60 0.43
C VAL A 103 1.80 1.51 -0.68
N VAL A 104 3.05 1.96 -0.57
CA VAL A 104 3.66 2.83 -1.59
C VAL A 104 3.87 2.08 -2.90
N LEU A 105 4.44 0.88 -2.88
CA LEU A 105 4.67 0.09 -4.10
C LEU A 105 3.35 -0.27 -4.80
N ALA A 106 2.32 -0.66 -4.05
CA ALA A 106 1.01 -0.95 -4.62
C ALA A 106 0.36 0.31 -5.23
N ALA A 107 0.55 1.50 -4.63
CA ALA A 107 0.11 2.75 -5.22
C ALA A 107 0.87 3.07 -6.52
N CYS A 108 2.20 2.89 -6.53
CA CYS A 108 3.01 3.03 -7.73
C CYS A 108 2.55 2.10 -8.86
N ALA A 109 2.25 0.84 -8.55
CA ALA A 109 1.78 -0.16 -9.50
C ALA A 109 0.46 0.25 -10.17
N ARG A 110 -0.48 0.78 -9.38
CA ARG A 110 -1.77 1.28 -9.89
C ARG A 110 -1.64 2.58 -10.68
N ALA A 111 -0.69 3.44 -10.32
CA ALA A 111 -0.49 4.74 -10.95
C ALA A 111 0.46 4.73 -12.15
N GLY A 112 1.15 3.60 -12.41
CA GLY A 112 2.18 3.49 -13.44
C GLY A 112 3.48 4.23 -13.10
N MET A 113 3.78 4.42 -11.82
CA MET A 113 4.95 5.16 -11.34
C MET A 113 6.16 4.24 -11.17
N ILE A 114 6.70 3.77 -12.31
CA ILE A 114 7.75 2.73 -12.35
C ILE A 114 9.04 3.21 -11.69
N SER A 115 9.47 4.43 -12.02
CA SER A 115 10.71 5.01 -11.50
C SER A 115 10.68 5.13 -9.98
N GLU A 116 9.57 5.64 -9.44
CA GLU A 116 9.33 5.79 -8.01
C GLU A 116 9.23 4.42 -7.31
N GLY A 117 8.58 3.45 -7.95
CA GLY A 117 8.52 2.07 -7.47
C GLY A 117 9.92 1.44 -7.32
N ARG A 118 10.76 1.58 -8.35
CA ARG A 118 12.17 1.12 -8.32
C ARG A 118 12.97 1.83 -7.22
N GLU A 119 12.80 3.15 -7.06
CA GLU A 119 13.48 3.93 -6.01
C GLU A 119 13.13 3.38 -4.61
N VAL A 120 11.84 3.16 -4.34
CA VAL A 120 11.39 2.64 -3.04
C VAL A 120 11.91 1.23 -2.83
N PHE A 121 11.77 0.35 -3.83
CA PHE A 121 12.18 -1.04 -3.73
C PHE A 121 13.69 -1.19 -3.51
N ALA A 122 14.52 -0.38 -4.18
CA ALA A 122 15.98 -0.39 -4.01
C ALA A 122 16.45 0.01 -2.60
N ARG A 123 15.63 0.73 -1.83
CA ARG A 123 15.91 1.09 -0.43
C ARG A 123 15.58 -0.03 0.55
N VAL A 124 14.87 -1.08 0.11
CA VAL A 124 14.45 -2.20 0.97
C VAL A 124 15.56 -3.24 1.03
N ARG A 125 16.20 -3.38 2.20
CA ARG A 125 17.32 -4.34 2.38
C ARG A 125 16.90 -5.79 2.25
N ARG A 126 15.72 -6.14 2.76
CA ARG A 126 15.19 -7.52 2.75
C ARG A 126 13.73 -7.48 2.31
N PRO A 127 13.46 -7.43 1.00
CA PRO A 127 12.09 -7.27 0.51
C PRO A 127 11.22 -8.48 0.88
N ALA A 128 10.03 -8.20 1.39
CA ALA A 128 9.01 -9.21 1.64
C ALA A 128 8.37 -9.67 0.32
N LEU A 129 7.74 -10.85 0.33
CA LEU A 129 7.03 -11.41 -0.83
C LEU A 129 6.05 -10.41 -1.45
N GLN A 130 5.30 -9.67 -0.63
CA GLN A 130 4.33 -8.67 -1.09
C GLN A 130 5.00 -7.50 -1.84
N HIS A 131 6.24 -7.14 -1.48
CA HIS A 131 6.99 -6.09 -2.19
C HIS A 131 7.34 -6.56 -3.60
N TYR A 132 7.80 -7.81 -3.75
CA TYR A 132 8.05 -8.42 -5.06
C TYR A 132 6.77 -8.51 -5.89
N THR A 133 5.65 -8.93 -5.31
CA THR A 133 4.37 -9.00 -6.01
C THR A 133 3.95 -7.62 -6.56
N CYS A 134 4.12 -6.54 -5.78
CA CYS A 134 3.82 -5.19 -6.25
C CYS A 134 4.75 -4.76 -7.40
N MET A 135 6.04 -5.10 -7.33
CA MET A 135 6.99 -4.79 -8.41
C MET A 135 6.69 -5.57 -9.68
N VAL A 136 6.42 -6.88 -9.58
CA VAL A 136 6.03 -7.73 -10.72
C VAL A 136 4.73 -7.24 -11.35
N GLU A 137 3.74 -6.82 -10.56
CA GLU A 137 2.51 -6.22 -11.07
C GLU A 137 2.80 -4.92 -11.84
N MET A 138 3.64 -4.06 -11.27
CA MET A 138 3.99 -2.76 -11.87
C MET A 138 4.73 -2.92 -13.20
N LEU A 139 5.80 -3.72 -13.21
CA LEU A 139 6.60 -4.00 -14.40
C LEU A 139 5.78 -4.76 -15.45
N GLY A 140 5.00 -5.74 -15.01
CA GLY A 140 4.12 -6.52 -15.88
C GLY A 140 3.10 -5.66 -16.62
N ARG A 141 2.46 -4.69 -15.95
CA ARG A 141 1.54 -3.72 -16.58
C ARG A 141 2.24 -2.76 -17.56
N ALA A 142 3.53 -2.51 -17.34
CA ALA A 142 4.34 -1.65 -18.20
C ALA A 142 4.89 -2.37 -19.44
N GLY A 143 4.76 -3.70 -19.51
CA GLY A 143 5.36 -4.52 -20.55
C GLY A 143 6.82 -4.91 -20.29
N GLU A 144 7.38 -4.56 -19.13
CA GLU A 144 8.75 -4.89 -18.70
C GLU A 144 8.82 -6.32 -18.13
N VAL A 145 8.33 -7.29 -18.92
CA VAL A 145 8.07 -8.66 -18.46
C VAL A 145 9.36 -9.40 -18.09
N GLU A 146 10.46 -9.17 -18.80
CA GLU A 146 11.78 -9.75 -18.48
C GLU A 146 12.32 -9.26 -17.15
N GLU A 147 12.15 -7.97 -16.84
CA GLU A 147 12.58 -7.44 -15.55
C GLU A 147 11.72 -8.02 -14.42
N ALA A 148 10.42 -8.18 -14.66
CA ALA A 148 9.51 -8.82 -13.72
C ALA A 148 9.90 -10.29 -13.45
N GLU A 149 10.25 -11.05 -14.49
CA GLU A 149 10.82 -12.40 -14.35
C GLU A 149 12.16 -12.39 -13.60
N GLY A 150 13.04 -11.45 -13.94
CA GLY A 150 14.34 -11.30 -13.27
C GLY A 150 14.19 -11.01 -11.77
N LEU A 151 13.18 -10.24 -11.37
CA LEU A 151 12.86 -10.04 -9.95
C LEU A 151 12.39 -11.33 -9.29
N LEU A 152 11.48 -12.07 -9.94
CA LEU A 152 10.99 -13.35 -9.44
C LEU A 152 12.14 -14.34 -9.18
N ALA A 153 13.11 -14.40 -10.09
CA ALA A 153 14.27 -15.30 -9.98
C ALA A 153 15.27 -14.89 -8.89
N ARG A 154 15.33 -13.60 -8.51
CA ARG A 154 16.25 -13.07 -7.49
C ARG A 154 15.69 -13.06 -6.07
N MET A 155 14.45 -13.51 -5.89
CA MET A 155 13.80 -13.51 -4.59
C MET A 155 14.55 -14.40 -3.59
N GLU A 156 14.82 -13.87 -2.40
CA GLU A 156 15.24 -14.68 -1.25
C GLU A 156 14.10 -15.57 -0.75
N ALA A 157 12.85 -15.08 -0.87
CA ALA A 157 11.66 -15.81 -0.48
C ALA A 157 11.20 -16.77 -1.59
N ARG A 158 10.63 -17.92 -1.20
CA ARG A 158 9.98 -18.83 -2.15
C ARG A 158 8.81 -18.11 -2.85
N PRO A 159 8.76 -18.11 -4.19
CA PRO A 159 7.60 -17.60 -4.93
C PRO A 159 6.32 -18.30 -4.51
N ASP A 160 5.22 -17.55 -4.44
CA ASP A 160 3.89 -18.10 -4.21
C ASP A 160 3.05 -18.10 -5.49
N ARG A 161 1.84 -18.64 -5.40
CA ARG A 161 0.90 -18.64 -6.53
C ARG A 161 0.52 -17.25 -6.98
N ILE A 162 0.42 -16.30 -6.06
CA ILE A 162 -0.06 -14.95 -6.36
C ILE A 162 0.93 -14.26 -7.30
N ILE A 163 2.21 -14.21 -6.95
CA ILE A 163 3.22 -13.53 -7.78
C ILE A 163 3.37 -14.20 -9.16
N CYS A 164 3.32 -15.53 -9.22
CA CYS A 164 3.38 -16.25 -10.49
C CYS A 164 2.16 -15.95 -11.36
N THR A 165 0.96 -15.89 -10.78
CA THR A 165 -0.28 -15.55 -11.49
C THR A 165 -0.24 -14.12 -12.05
N VAL A 166 0.32 -13.18 -11.29
CA VAL A 166 0.51 -11.79 -11.73
C VAL A 166 1.44 -11.74 -12.95
N LEU A 167 2.58 -12.44 -12.89
CA LEU A 167 3.52 -12.48 -14.03
C LEU A 167 2.91 -13.17 -15.25
N LEU A 168 2.20 -14.29 -15.07
CA LEU A 168 1.51 -14.99 -16.15
C LEU A 168 0.43 -14.11 -16.80
N ALA A 169 -0.29 -13.31 -16.00
CA ALA A 169 -1.26 -12.36 -16.53
C ALA A 169 -0.59 -11.30 -17.41
N ALA A 170 0.56 -10.77 -16.99
CA ALA A 170 1.36 -9.85 -17.80
C ALA A 170 1.87 -10.52 -19.08
N CYS A 171 2.35 -11.76 -18.99
CA CYS A 171 2.79 -12.52 -20.16
C CYS A 171 1.67 -12.68 -21.19
N ARG A 172 0.46 -13.00 -20.74
CA ARG A 172 -0.71 -13.11 -21.62
C ARG A 172 -1.05 -11.78 -22.30
N VAL A 173 -1.03 -10.66 -21.56
CA VAL A 173 -1.34 -9.32 -22.10
C VAL A 173 -0.31 -8.90 -23.14
N HIS A 174 0.97 -9.22 -22.93
CA HIS A 174 2.07 -8.79 -23.78
C HIS A 174 2.57 -9.86 -24.77
N GLY A 175 1.87 -11.00 -24.89
CA GLY A 175 2.24 -12.09 -25.81
C GLY A 175 3.55 -12.80 -25.49
N ARG A 176 4.00 -12.78 -24.23
CA ARG A 176 5.27 -13.35 -23.77
C ARG A 176 5.16 -14.81 -23.39
N VAL A 177 4.90 -15.63 -24.40
CA VAL A 177 4.76 -17.09 -24.26
C VAL A 177 6.04 -17.71 -23.70
N ASP A 178 7.21 -17.21 -24.11
CA ASP A 178 8.51 -17.69 -23.67
C ASP A 178 8.71 -17.55 -22.14
N VAL A 179 8.32 -16.41 -21.57
CA VAL A 179 8.36 -16.16 -20.13
C VAL A 179 7.29 -16.99 -19.42
N ALA A 180 6.08 -17.06 -19.98
CA ALA A 180 4.99 -17.83 -19.38
C ALA A 180 5.35 -19.31 -19.19
N GLU A 181 6.01 -19.92 -20.17
CA GLU A 181 6.50 -21.30 -20.07
C GLU A 181 7.55 -21.48 -18.97
N ARG A 182 8.48 -20.53 -18.81
CA ARG A 182 9.48 -20.56 -17.73
C ARG A 182 8.83 -20.45 -16.36
N VAL A 183 7.85 -19.55 -16.21
CA VAL A 183 7.08 -19.40 -14.97
C VAL A 183 6.26 -20.66 -14.67
N ALA A 184 5.64 -21.30 -15.67
CA ALA A 184 4.89 -22.54 -15.47
C ALA A 184 5.79 -23.71 -15.02
N ARG A 185 7.01 -23.81 -15.58
CA ARG A 185 8.02 -24.77 -15.12
C ARG A 185 8.42 -24.50 -13.66
N LEU A 186 8.72 -23.25 -13.33
CA LEU A 186 9.01 -22.83 -11.96
C LEU A 186 7.87 -23.22 -11.01
N MET A 187 6.62 -22.94 -11.35
CA MET A 187 5.47 -23.33 -10.54
C MET A 187 5.41 -24.85 -10.32
N SER A 188 5.72 -25.65 -11.33
CA SER A 188 5.76 -27.11 -11.24
C SER A 188 6.89 -27.61 -10.33
N GLU A 189 8.09 -27.07 -10.49
CA GLU A 189 9.27 -27.40 -9.67
C GLU A 189 9.05 -27.09 -8.19
N TYR A 190 8.40 -25.95 -7.90
CA TYR A 190 8.04 -25.56 -6.55
C TYR A 190 6.69 -26.14 -6.10
N GLY A 191 6.00 -26.99 -6.86
CA GLY A 191 4.70 -27.54 -6.46
C GLY A 191 3.65 -26.48 -6.12
N ILE A 192 3.64 -25.36 -6.84
CA ILE A 192 2.69 -24.26 -6.71
C ILE A 192 1.47 -24.57 -7.59
N VAL A 193 0.30 -24.79 -6.97
CA VAL A 193 -0.96 -25.19 -7.63
C VAL A 193 -1.93 -24.03 -7.83
#